data_AF-A0A849DFX6-F1
#
_entry.id   AF-A0A849DFX6-F1
#
_cell.length_a   1.000
_cell.length_b   1.000
_cell.length_c   1.000
_cell.angle_alpha   90.00
_cell.angle_beta   90.00
_cell.angle_gamma   90.00
#
_symmetry.space_group_name_H-M   'P 1'
#
loop_
_entity.id
_entity.type
_entity.pdbx_description
1 polymer ?
#
loop_
_entity_poly.entity_id
_entity_poly.type
_entity_poly.pdbx_seq_one_letter_code
_entity_poly.pdbx_strand_id
1 'polypeptide(L)'
;MVRRARPVRTCVGCRERAPIAELLRVVAVRNDAEIFSLVPDPTRRRPGRGVHLHTDPACLASAQRRRVFGRALRVLGVIDAEPLVRAINDTSLRQRGSLTFDGQRQSTVDATASARTRKVGRPT
;
A
#
# COMPACT_ATOMS: atom_id res chain seq x y z
N MET A 1 -27.57 -11.59 11.17
CA MET A 1 -26.45 -10.61 11.14
C MET A 1 -26.08 -10.33 9.68
N VAL A 2 -26.28 -9.10 9.18
CA VAL A 2 -25.85 -8.74 7.82
C VAL A 2 -24.33 -8.69 7.80
N ARG A 3 -23.68 -9.64 7.11
CA ARG A 3 -22.26 -9.54 6.78
C ARG A 3 -22.09 -8.38 5.82
N ARG A 4 -21.70 -7.21 6.34
CA ARG A 4 -21.32 -6.07 5.51
C ARG A 4 -20.06 -6.47 4.74
N ALA A 5 -20.17 -6.56 3.41
CA ALA A 5 -19.01 -6.69 2.56
C ALA A 5 -18.02 -5.57 2.90
N ARG A 6 -16.74 -5.91 3.10
CA ARG A 6 -15.71 -4.91 3.40
C ARG A 6 -15.65 -3.95 2.20
N PRO A 7 -15.81 -2.63 2.41
CA PRO A 7 -15.71 -1.68 1.31
C PRO A 7 -14.37 -1.84 0.60
N VAL A 8 -14.40 -1.94 -0.73
CA VAL A 8 -13.19 -2.00 -1.57
C VAL A 8 -12.94 -0.63 -2.17
N ARG A 9 -11.69 -0.19 -2.18
CA ARG A 9 -11.26 1.09 -2.77
C ARG A 9 -10.05 0.86 -3.68
N THR A 10 -9.74 1.85 -4.49
CA THR A 10 -8.60 1.81 -5.41
C THR A 10 -7.44 2.61 -4.83
N CYS A 11 -6.26 2.01 -4.80
CA CYS A 11 -5.02 2.70 -4.46
C CYS A 11 -4.66 3.72 -5.54
N VAL A 12 -4.43 4.98 -5.19
CA VAL A 12 -4.08 6.02 -6.18
C VAL A 12 -2.66 5.88 -6.75
N GLY A 13 -1.78 5.11 -6.08
CA GLY A 13 -0.42 4.83 -6.52
C GLY A 13 -0.36 3.74 -7.59
N CYS A 14 -0.68 2.50 -7.21
CA CYS A 14 -0.63 1.33 -8.10
C CYS A 14 -1.91 1.13 -8.95
N ARG A 15 -3.04 1.77 -8.62
CA ARG A 15 -4.37 1.59 -9.24
C ARG A 15 -5.05 0.24 -9.01
N GLU A 16 -4.52 -0.59 -8.11
CA GLU A 16 -5.16 -1.84 -7.70
C GLU A 16 -6.32 -1.60 -6.73
N ARG A 17 -7.27 -2.54 -6.72
CA ARG A 17 -8.41 -2.54 -5.80
C ARG A 17 -8.06 -3.39 -4.59
N ALA A 18 -8.21 -2.82 -3.39
CA ALA A 18 -7.97 -3.53 -2.14
C ALA A 18 -9.08 -3.23 -1.12
N PRO A 19 -9.32 -4.13 -0.15
CA PRO A 19 -10.17 -3.84 1.00
C PRO A 19 -9.70 -2.57 1.71
N ILE A 20 -10.65 -1.80 2.24
CA ILE A 20 -10.33 -0.54 2.90
C ILE A 20 -9.32 -0.74 4.06
N ALA A 21 -9.36 -1.89 4.73
CA ALA A 21 -8.46 -2.22 5.84
C ALA A 21 -6.97 -2.26 5.45
N GLU A 22 -6.65 -2.52 4.18
CA GLU A 22 -5.28 -2.58 3.64
C GLU A 22 -4.82 -1.23 3.07
N LEU A 23 -5.72 -0.25 3.01
CA LEU A 23 -5.47 1.06 2.43
C LEU A 23 -5.44 2.14 3.50
N LEU A 24 -4.34 2.89 3.56
CA LEU A 24 -4.22 4.12 4.32
C LEU A 24 -5.05 5.23 3.65
N ARG A 25 -5.92 5.88 4.43
CA ARG A 25 -6.57 7.11 4.00
C ARG A 25 -5.59 8.27 4.17
N VAL A 26 -5.43 9.08 3.14
CA VAL A 26 -4.61 10.29 3.16
C VAL A 26 -5.52 11.48 2.87
N VAL A 27 -5.41 12.53 3.67
CA VAL A 27 -6.18 13.78 3.50
C VAL A 27 -5.22 14.94 3.27
N ALA A 28 -5.66 15.94 2.49
CA ALA A 28 -4.98 17.23 2.45
C ALA A 28 -5.49 18.11 3.59
N VAL A 29 -4.59 18.61 4.41
CA VAL A 29 -4.87 19.62 5.43
C VAL A 29 -4.24 20.93 4.98
N ARG A 30 -5.05 21.99 4.91
CA ARG A 30 -4.57 23.34 4.59
C ARG A 30 -3.85 23.90 5.81
N ASN A 31 -2.58 24.29 5.65
CA ASN A 31 -1.82 24.98 6.69
C ASN A 31 -1.87 26.50 6.49
N ASP A 32 -1.69 26.94 5.23
CA ASP A 32 -1.72 28.35 4.83
C ASP A 32 -2.57 28.54 3.57
N ALA A 33 -2.66 29.78 3.07
CA ALA A 33 -3.48 30.16 1.91
C ALA A 33 -3.22 29.28 0.66
N GLU A 34 -1.99 28.80 0.47
CA GLU A 34 -1.61 27.99 -0.70
C GLU A 34 -0.81 26.72 -0.36
N ILE A 35 -0.63 26.40 0.94
CA ILE A 35 0.16 25.25 1.38
C ILE A 35 -0.74 24.20 2.02
N PHE A 36 -0.60 22.96 1.55
CA PHE A 36 -1.36 21.81 2.03
C PHE A 36 -0.41 20.68 2.42
N SER A 37 -0.54 20.17 3.64
CA SER A 37 0.17 18.94 4.04
C SER A 37 -0.68 17.70 3.79
N LEU A 38 -0.06 16.66 3.27
CA LEU A 38 -0.65 15.33 3.17
C LEU A 38 -0.54 14.63 4.52
N VAL A 39 -1.67 14.41 5.16
CA VAL A 39 -1.73 13.83 6.50
C VAL A 39 -2.33 12.41 6.42
N PRO A 40 -1.64 11.41 7.00
CA PRO A 40 -2.21 10.07 7.14
C PRO A 40 -3.38 10.07 8.14
N ASP A 41 -4.45 9.35 7.81
CA ASP A 41 -5.64 9.19 8.65
C ASP A 41 -6.01 7.70 8.78
N PRO A 42 -5.24 6.91 9.55
CA PRO A 42 -5.51 5.49 9.74
C PRO A 42 -6.87 5.24 10.43
N THR A 43 -7.31 6.19 11.27
CA THR A 43 -8.59 6.10 12.01
C THR A 43 -9.81 6.52 11.18
N ARG A 44 -9.61 7.14 10.01
CA ARG A 44 -10.65 7.63 9.09
C ARG A 44 -11.58 8.66 9.71
N ARG A 45 -11.09 9.49 10.62
CA ARG A 45 -11.90 10.48 11.36
C ARG A 45 -11.70 11.91 10.87
N ARG A 46 -10.69 12.19 10.03
CA ARG A 46 -10.39 13.56 9.62
C ARG A 46 -11.39 14.05 8.56
N PRO A 47 -11.96 15.26 8.71
CA PRO A 47 -12.84 15.82 7.71
C PRO A 47 -12.09 16.11 6.40
N GLY A 48 -12.83 16.28 5.31
CA GLY A 48 -12.29 16.65 3.99
C GLY A 48 -12.17 15.50 3.00
N ARG A 49 -11.68 15.83 1.80
CA ARG A 49 -11.47 14.85 0.72
C ARG A 49 -10.27 13.99 1.07
N GLY A 50 -10.44 12.69 0.97
CA GLY A 50 -9.37 11.72 1.22
C GLY A 50 -9.17 10.80 0.03
N VAL A 51 -7.93 10.39 -0.18
CA VAL A 51 -7.54 9.36 -1.14
C VAL A 51 -7.07 8.11 -0.39
N HIS A 52 -7.00 7.00 -1.10
CA HIS A 52 -6.58 5.72 -0.56
C HIS A 52 -5.26 5.32 -1.19
N LEU A 53 -4.31 4.88 -0.36
CA LEU A 53 -2.97 4.47 -0.77
C LEU A 53 -2.56 3.25 0.08
N HIS A 54 -1.87 2.27 -0.50
CA HIS A 54 -1.22 1.24 0.32
C HIS A 54 -0.16 1.88 1.23
N THR A 55 0.12 1.26 2.38
CA THR A 55 1.23 1.64 3.28
C THR A 55 2.58 1.16 2.74
N ASP A 56 2.80 1.35 1.44
CA ASP A 56 3.97 0.89 0.70
C ASP A 56 4.69 2.11 0.08
N PRO A 57 5.99 2.29 0.35
CA PRO A 57 6.81 3.34 -0.29
C PRO A 57 6.71 3.35 -1.83
N ALA A 58 6.57 2.20 -2.49
CA ALA A 58 6.47 2.15 -3.96
C ALA A 58 5.15 2.78 -4.47
N CYS A 59 4.05 2.59 -3.72
CA CYS A 59 2.78 3.24 -4.02
C CYS A 59 2.87 4.75 -3.82
N LEU A 60 3.54 5.22 -2.77
CA LEU A 60 3.78 6.65 -2.52
C LEU A 60 4.60 7.28 -3.64
N ALA A 61 5.73 6.69 -3.99
CA ALA A 61 6.62 7.19 -5.04
C ALA A 61 5.89 7.28 -6.39
N SER A 62 5.07 6.27 -6.72
CA SER A 62 4.25 6.28 -7.94
C SER A 62 3.21 7.40 -7.93
N ALA A 63 2.57 7.64 -6.78
CA ALA A 63 1.58 8.71 -6.60
C ALA A 63 2.21 10.11 -6.73
N GLN A 64 3.38 10.32 -6.13
CA GLN A 64 4.15 11.57 -6.23
C GLN A 64 4.60 11.85 -7.66
N ARG A 65 5.22 10.85 -8.32
CA ARG A 65 5.72 10.97 -9.69
C ARG A 65 4.61 11.34 -10.68
N ARG A 66 3.41 10.79 -10.48
CA ARG A 66 2.21 11.07 -11.29
C ARG A 66 1.41 12.31 -10.83
N ARG A 67 1.86 13.00 -9.77
CA ARG A 67 1.19 14.17 -9.17
C ARG A 67 -0.31 13.94 -8.88
N VAL A 68 -0.67 12.72 -8.44
CA VAL A 68 -2.08 12.34 -8.29
C VAL A 68 -2.77 13.06 -7.13
N PHE A 69 -2.02 13.46 -6.10
CA PHE A 69 -2.59 14.06 -4.89
C PHE A 69 -3.30 15.39 -5.16
N GLY A 70 -2.70 16.29 -5.95
CA GLY A 70 -3.34 17.56 -6.30
C GLY A 70 -4.69 17.37 -7.00
N ARG A 71 -4.73 16.53 -8.03
CA ARG A 71 -5.97 16.22 -8.76
C ARG A 71 -7.00 15.50 -7.91
N ALA A 72 -6.58 14.48 -7.17
CA ALA A 72 -7.49 13.61 -6.43
C ALA A 72 -8.06 14.27 -5.16
N LEU A 73 -7.27 15.14 -4.51
CA LEU A 73 -7.69 15.91 -3.34
C LEU A 73 -8.32 17.26 -3.73
N ARG A 74 -8.27 17.64 -5.01
CA ARG A 74 -8.74 18.93 -5.56
C ARG A 74 -8.07 20.12 -4.87
N VAL A 75 -6.75 20.03 -4.75
CA VAL A 75 -5.91 21.05 -4.11
C VAL A 75 -5.17 21.82 -5.21
N LEU A 76 -5.24 23.15 -5.13
CA LEU A 76 -4.47 24.08 -5.94
C LEU A 76 -3.49 24.78 -4.99
N GLY A 77 -2.19 24.50 -5.13
CA GLY A 77 -1.16 25.00 -4.23
C GLY A 77 0.00 24.03 -4.04
N VAL A 78 0.93 24.39 -3.16
CA VAL A 78 2.08 23.58 -2.77
C VAL A 78 1.60 22.44 -1.88
N ILE A 79 2.05 21.22 -2.21
CA ILE A 79 1.73 20.01 -1.44
C ILE A 79 2.98 19.57 -0.70
N ASP A 80 2.95 19.70 0.62
CA ASP A 80 3.92 19.12 1.51
C ASP A 80 3.56 17.64 1.78
N ALA A 81 4.41 16.74 1.29
CA ALA A 81 4.23 15.29 1.45
C ALA A 81 5.05 14.72 2.62
N GLU A 82 5.86 15.52 3.31
CA GLU A 82 6.80 15.05 4.35
C GLU A 82 6.10 14.26 5.47
N PRO A 83 4.95 14.70 6.03
CA PRO A 83 4.27 13.94 7.08
C PRO A 83 3.79 12.55 6.61
N LEU A 84 3.38 12.45 5.34
CA LEU A 84 2.96 11.19 4.74
C LEU A 84 4.15 10.26 4.48
N VAL A 85 5.26 10.79 3.95
CA VAL A 85 6.49 10.04 3.68
C VAL A 85 6.99 9.40 4.96
N ARG A 86 7.10 10.18 6.04
CA ARG A 86 7.51 9.70 7.36
C ARG A 86 6.63 8.55 7.85
N ALA A 87 5.32 8.75 7.83
CA ALA A 87 4.38 7.73 8.31
C ALA A 87 4.45 6.42 7.52
N ILE A 88 4.64 6.47 6.20
CA ILE A 88 4.77 5.28 5.36
C ILE A 88 6.09 4.57 5.64
N ASN A 89 7.20 5.31 5.79
CA ASN A 89 8.49 4.74 6.15
C ASN A 89 8.41 4.05 7.51
N ASP A 90 7.87 4.71 8.54
CA ASP A 90 7.69 4.15 9.88
C ASP A 90 6.83 2.88 9.86
N THR A 91 5.73 2.90 9.10
CA THR A 91 4.84 1.73 8.96
C THR A 91 5.56 0.57 8.28
N SER A 92 6.31 0.85 7.20
CA SER A 92 7.06 -0.17 6.47
C SER A 92 8.18 -0.79 7.31
N LEU A 93 8.82 -0.02 8.20
CA LEU A 93 9.82 -0.53 9.14
C LEU A 93 9.19 -1.45 10.18
N ARG A 94 8.02 -1.07 10.73
CA ARG A 94 7.27 -1.93 11.68
C ARG A 94 6.82 -3.24 11.04
N GLN A 95 6.35 -3.19 9.78
CA GLN A 95 5.98 -4.39 9.03
C GLN A 95 7.20 -5.29 8.80
N ARG A 96 8.34 -4.74 8.37
CA ARG A 96 9.57 -5.52 8.18
C ARG A 96 10.07 -6.19 9.47
N GLY A 97 9.99 -5.50 10.61
CA GLY A 97 10.35 -6.08 11.92
C GLY A 97 9.37 -7.14 12.44
N SER A 98 8.10 -7.08 12.03
CA SER A 98 7.12 -8.13 12.34
C SER A 98 7.36 -9.40 11.53
N LEU A 99 7.83 -9.27 10.28
CA LEU A 99 8.12 -10.41 9.40
C LEU A 99 9.36 -11.22 9.81
N THR A 100 10.18 -10.72 10.76
CA THR A 100 11.35 -11.44 11.27
C THR A 100 11.04 -12.33 12.50
N PHE A 101 9.80 -12.38 12.99
CA PHE A 101 9.43 -13.22 14.15
C PHE A 101 8.31 -14.24 13.89
N ASP A 102 7.68 -14.25 12.71
CA ASP A 102 6.78 -15.35 12.32
C ASP A 102 7.59 -16.57 11.87
N GLY A 103 8.01 -17.36 12.85
CA GLY A 103 8.53 -18.70 12.63
C GLY A 103 7.59 -19.50 11.73
N GLN A 104 8.13 -19.93 10.60
CA GLN A 104 7.98 -21.28 10.05
C GLN A 104 6.72 -22.05 10.49
N ARG A 105 5.55 -21.66 9.99
CA ARG A 105 4.38 -22.55 9.93
C ARG A 105 3.74 -22.50 8.54
N GLN A 106 4.56 -22.63 7.51
CA GLN A 106 4.08 -23.13 6.22
C GLN A 106 3.92 -24.65 6.35
N SER A 107 2.78 -25.06 6.89
CA SER A 107 2.28 -26.42 6.77
C SER A 107 1.98 -26.71 5.31
N THR A 108 2.83 -27.56 4.74
CA THR A 108 2.51 -28.65 3.80
C THR A 108 1.04 -28.78 3.41
N VAL A 109 0.73 -28.58 2.12
CA VAL A 109 -0.12 -29.48 1.32
C VAL A 109 0.18 -29.30 -0.17
N ASP A 110 0.66 -30.40 -0.76
CA ASP A 110 0.43 -30.87 -2.13
C ASP A 110 0.99 -30.12 -3.35
N ALA A 111 2.16 -30.58 -3.79
CA ALA A 111 2.38 -30.87 -5.20
C ALA A 111 3.24 -32.13 -5.32
N THR A 112 2.54 -33.26 -5.37
CA THR A 112 3.05 -34.59 -5.64
C THR A 112 3.78 -34.63 -7.00
N ALA A 113 4.98 -35.21 -6.95
CA ALA A 113 5.72 -35.89 -8.00
C ALA A 113 5.13 -35.94 -9.43
N SER A 114 5.97 -35.61 -10.41
CA SER A 114 6.22 -36.59 -11.47
C SER A 114 7.65 -36.51 -12.00
N ALA A 115 8.32 -37.64 -11.83
CA ALA A 115 9.65 -37.97 -12.31
C ALA A 115 9.75 -37.93 -13.83
N ARG A 116 10.98 -37.75 -14.34
CA ARG A 116 11.63 -38.75 -15.19
C ARG A 116 13.09 -38.39 -15.47
N THR A 117 13.97 -39.14 -14.82
CA THR A 117 15.32 -39.46 -15.31
C THR A 117 15.22 -40.18 -16.65
N ARG A 118 16.06 -39.82 -17.62
CA ARG A 118 16.72 -40.81 -18.46
C ARG A 118 18.21 -40.58 -18.50
N LYS A 119 18.88 -41.70 -18.36
CA LYS A 119 20.29 -41.96 -18.14
C LYS A 119 20.88 -42.41 -19.49
N VAL A 120 22.18 -42.18 -19.66
CA VAL A 120 23.16 -42.91 -20.50
C VAL A 120 23.15 -42.63 -22.02
N GLY A 121 24.34 -42.28 -22.52
CA GLY A 121 24.81 -42.74 -23.85
C GLY A 121 25.73 -41.80 -24.62
N ARG A 122 27.05 -41.88 -24.38
CA ARG A 122 28.12 -41.67 -25.39
C ARG A 122 28.02 -42.81 -26.45
N PRO A 123 28.74 -42.90 -27.60
CA PRO A 123 29.69 -42.00 -28.28
C PRO A 123 29.51 -41.91 -29.82
N THR A 124 30.24 -41.01 -30.48
CA THR A 124 31.21 -41.29 -31.58
C THR A 124 32.20 -40.15 -31.60
#